data_AF-R7ESS7-F1
#
_entry.id   AF-R7ESS7-F1
#
_cell.length_a   1.000
_cell.length_b   1.000
_cell.length_c   1.000
_cell.angle_alpha   90.00
_cell.angle_beta   90.00
_cell.angle_gamma   90.00
#
_symmetry.space_group_name_H-M   'P 1'
#
loop_
_entity.id
_entity.type
_entity.pdbx_description
1 polymer ?
#
loop_
_entity_poly.entity_id
_entity_poly.type
_entity_poly.pdbx_seq_one_letter_code
_entity_poly.pdbx_strand_id
1 'polypeptide(L)'
;MKLTESKKAPRRRRVTVIVVIAALLIAALGIWLAVKKMTRIHYASDFGFEDIKSAADADGDGIDDYTDIKNGALAYIATNPIYGSKYYNGGYPDDGQGVCTDVIWTAFAAAGYDLKAMVDRDIAEHPEAYPDIQKPDPNIDFRRVRNLKIFFERHAEVLPTDFRDRSEWQPGDIVIFDPSHIGICSDKRNFHGVPYLIHHGNIEDGAVEADDMRRMKVVGHYRWRVSENIQ
;
A
#
# COMPACT_ATOMS: atom_id res chain seq x y z
N MET A 1 -47.44 -43.75 -49.28
CA MET A 1 -46.88 -42.52 -48.67
C MET A 1 -45.89 -42.95 -47.60
N LYS A 2 -44.59 -42.64 -47.76
CA LYS A 2 -43.52 -43.15 -46.86
C LYS A 2 -43.68 -42.59 -45.45
N LEU A 3 -43.83 -43.46 -44.45
CA LEU A 3 -43.70 -43.10 -43.04
C LEU A 3 -42.24 -42.74 -42.74
N THR A 4 -42.06 -41.61 -42.07
CA THR A 4 -40.78 -41.08 -41.59
C THR A 4 -40.31 -41.82 -40.34
N GLU A 5 -39.22 -42.60 -40.46
CA GLU A 5 -38.53 -43.13 -39.28
C GLU A 5 -37.78 -42.00 -38.54
N SER A 6 -38.24 -41.69 -37.33
CA SER A 6 -37.49 -40.86 -36.39
C SER A 6 -36.31 -41.66 -35.82
N LYS A 7 -35.11 -41.46 -36.38
CA LYS A 7 -33.86 -42.01 -35.82
C LYS A 7 -33.59 -41.40 -34.44
N LYS A 8 -34.09 -42.03 -33.37
CA LYS A 8 -33.70 -41.70 -31.98
C LYS A 8 -32.19 -41.91 -31.83
N ALA A 9 -31.45 -40.85 -31.52
CA ALA A 9 -30.01 -40.94 -31.24
C ALA A 9 -29.73 -42.03 -30.18
N PRO A 10 -28.74 -42.92 -30.40
CA PRO A 10 -28.50 -44.06 -29.53
C PRO A 10 -28.17 -43.58 -28.11
N ARG A 11 -28.84 -44.16 -27.09
CA ARG A 11 -28.74 -43.81 -25.66
C ARG A 11 -27.30 -43.57 -25.19
N ARG A 12 -26.33 -44.34 -25.71
CA ARG A 12 -24.89 -44.21 -25.44
C ARG A 12 -24.31 -42.86 -25.86
N ARG A 13 -24.70 -42.30 -27.01
CA ARG A 13 -24.27 -40.98 -27.48
C ARG A 13 -24.79 -39.85 -26.60
N ARG A 14 -26.02 -39.98 -26.07
CA ARG A 14 -26.61 -39.03 -25.11
C ARG A 14 -25.87 -39.04 -23.78
N VAL A 15 -25.53 -40.22 -23.26
CA VAL A 15 -24.75 -40.37 -22.02
C VAL A 15 -23.36 -39.76 -22.17
N THR A 16 -22.64 -40.02 -23.27
CA THR A 16 -21.33 -39.42 -23.54
C THR A 16 -21.39 -37.89 -23.58
N VAL A 17 -22.40 -37.30 -24.24
CA VAL A 17 -22.58 -35.85 -24.28
C VAL A 17 -22.82 -35.27 -22.89
N ILE A 18 -23.66 -35.90 -22.07
CA ILE A 18 -23.91 -35.45 -20.68
C ILE A 18 -22.63 -35.51 -19.85
N VAL A 19 -21.84 -36.58 -19.95
CA VAL A 19 -20.56 -36.72 -19.23
C VAL A 19 -19.56 -35.64 -19.66
N VAL A 20 -19.46 -35.36 -20.96
CA VAL A 20 -18.57 -34.29 -21.47
C VAL A 20 -19.03 -32.93 -20.96
N ILE A 21 -20.32 -32.62 -21.00
CA ILE A 21 -20.87 -31.35 -20.47
C ILE A 21 -20.60 -31.25 -18.96
N ALA A 22 -20.84 -32.30 -18.19
CA ALA A 22 -20.57 -32.31 -16.76
C ALA A 22 -19.08 -32.08 -16.47
N ALA A 23 -18.17 -32.73 -17.22
CA ALA A 23 -16.73 -32.51 -17.09
C ALA A 23 -16.32 -31.07 -17.41
N LEU A 24 -16.89 -30.46 -18.46
CA LEU A 24 -16.65 -29.06 -18.80
C LEU A 24 -17.18 -28.11 -17.73
N LEU A 25 -18.35 -28.38 -17.14
CA LEU A 25 -18.92 -27.58 -16.05
C LEU A 25 -18.07 -27.67 -14.78
N ILE A 26 -17.55 -28.87 -14.45
CA ILE A 26 -16.64 -29.06 -13.32
C ILE A 26 -15.33 -28.30 -13.56
N ALA A 27 -14.77 -28.37 -14.78
CA ALA A 27 -13.56 -27.62 -15.13
C ALA A 27 -13.80 -26.10 -15.05
N ALA A 28 -14.92 -25.61 -15.58
CA ALA A 28 -15.29 -24.21 -15.51
C ALA A 28 -15.48 -23.73 -14.06
N LEU A 29 -16.12 -24.54 -13.22
CA LEU A 29 -16.24 -24.25 -11.78
C LEU A 29 -14.88 -24.22 -11.11
N GLY A 30 -13.99 -25.17 -11.43
CA GLY A 30 -12.62 -25.20 -10.90
C GLY A 30 -11.83 -23.95 -11.26
N ILE A 31 -11.90 -23.52 -12.53
CA ILE A 31 -11.27 -22.28 -13.00
C ILE A 31 -11.88 -21.07 -12.28
N TRP A 32 -13.20 -21.01 -12.17
CA TRP A 32 -13.88 -19.90 -11.49
C TRP A 32 -13.48 -19.80 -10.02
N LEU A 33 -13.40 -20.93 -9.30
CA LEU A 33 -12.93 -20.97 -7.91
C LEU A 33 -11.47 -20.53 -7.79
N ALA A 34 -10.60 -20.97 -8.71
CA ALA A 34 -9.19 -20.58 -8.73
C ALA A 34 -9.02 -19.08 -8.98
N VAL A 35 -9.74 -18.52 -9.95
CA VAL A 35 -9.75 -17.07 -10.22
C VAL A 35 -10.28 -16.32 -9.02
N LYS A 36 -11.41 -16.72 -8.44
CA LYS A 36 -11.98 -16.09 -7.24
C LYS A 36 -11.00 -16.09 -6.07
N LYS A 37 -10.24 -17.18 -5.89
CA LYS A 37 -9.20 -17.27 -4.86
C LYS A 37 -8.04 -16.31 -5.14
N MET A 38 -7.61 -16.18 -6.38
CA MET A 38 -6.51 -15.29 -6.77
C MET A 38 -6.90 -13.81 -6.72
N THR A 39 -8.15 -13.46 -7.05
CA THR A 39 -8.60 -12.06 -7.20
C THR A 39 -9.30 -11.47 -5.99
N ARG A 40 -9.67 -12.28 -4.98
CA ARG A 40 -10.18 -11.72 -3.72
C ARG A 40 -9.07 -11.00 -2.97
N ILE A 41 -9.47 -10.05 -2.13
CA ILE A 41 -8.60 -9.48 -1.10
C ILE A 41 -8.32 -10.56 -0.04
N HIS A 42 -7.06 -10.65 0.38
CA HIS A 42 -6.62 -11.47 1.50
C HIS A 42 -6.15 -10.57 2.64
N TYR A 43 -6.00 -11.15 3.83
CA TYR A 43 -5.48 -10.48 5.02
C TYR A 43 -4.39 -11.32 5.67
N ALA A 44 -3.70 -10.78 6.67
CA ALA A 44 -2.63 -11.48 7.41
C ALA A 44 -3.03 -12.90 7.84
N SER A 45 -4.23 -13.05 8.39
CA SER A 45 -4.78 -14.32 8.88
C SER A 45 -4.94 -15.40 7.80
N ASP A 46 -5.13 -15.03 6.52
CA ASP A 46 -5.20 -15.99 5.41
C ASP A 46 -3.86 -16.74 5.19
N PHE A 47 -2.75 -16.19 5.70
CA PHE A 47 -1.41 -16.73 5.59
C PHE A 47 -0.81 -17.20 6.93
N GLY A 48 -1.59 -17.11 8.01
CA GLY A 48 -1.10 -17.40 9.37
C GLY A 48 -0.20 -16.31 9.94
N PHE A 49 -0.28 -15.08 9.42
CA PHE A 49 0.39 -13.92 9.99
C PHE A 49 -0.53 -13.23 11.00
N GLU A 50 0.08 -12.48 11.92
CA GLU A 50 -0.63 -11.56 12.82
C GLU A 50 -0.21 -10.13 12.50
N ASP A 51 -1.18 -9.21 12.53
CA ASP A 51 -0.90 -7.79 12.40
C ASP A 51 -0.35 -7.27 13.74
N ILE A 52 0.83 -6.68 13.70
CA ILE A 52 1.51 -6.13 14.88
C ILE A 52 0.84 -4.82 15.28
N LYS A 53 0.79 -4.57 16.59
CA LYS A 53 0.29 -3.34 17.18
C LYS A 53 1.43 -2.50 17.72
N SER A 54 1.38 -1.20 17.49
CA SER A 54 2.29 -0.28 18.17
C SER A 54 2.03 -0.33 19.67
N ALA A 55 3.10 -0.20 20.47
CA ALA A 55 2.96 0.03 21.90
C ALA A 55 2.63 1.50 22.21
N ALA A 56 2.74 2.37 21.21
CA ALA A 56 2.47 3.79 21.29
C ALA A 56 1.12 4.14 20.63
N ASP A 57 0.54 5.20 21.18
CA ASP A 57 -0.71 5.86 20.79
C ASP A 57 -0.42 7.35 21.06
N ALA A 58 0.17 8.02 20.07
CA ALA A 58 0.74 9.35 20.25
C ALA A 58 -0.32 10.47 20.30
N ASP A 59 -1.48 10.29 19.68
CA ASP A 59 -2.59 11.23 19.76
C ASP A 59 -3.58 10.91 20.92
N GLY A 60 -3.46 9.73 21.52
CA GLY A 60 -4.20 9.32 22.71
C GLY A 60 -5.66 8.97 22.44
N ASP A 61 -5.99 8.56 21.22
CA ASP A 61 -7.37 8.27 20.81
C ASP A 61 -7.80 6.82 21.12
N GLY A 62 -6.87 5.98 21.59
CA GLY A 62 -7.07 4.57 21.93
C GLY A 62 -6.84 3.61 20.76
N ILE A 63 -6.39 4.10 19.61
CA ILE A 63 -5.89 3.34 18.47
C ILE A 63 -4.35 3.39 18.50
N ASP A 64 -3.71 2.32 18.02
CA ASP A 64 -2.25 2.25 18.01
C ASP A 64 -1.67 2.94 16.77
N ASP A 65 -0.50 3.58 16.90
CA ASP A 65 0.10 4.41 15.85
C ASP A 65 0.18 3.74 14.46
N TYR A 66 0.44 2.43 14.40
CA TYR A 66 0.54 1.73 13.10
C TYR A 66 -0.81 1.70 12.38
N THR A 67 -1.88 1.52 13.16
CA THR A 67 -3.25 1.57 12.66
C THR A 67 -3.62 2.98 12.26
N ASP A 68 -3.23 4.01 13.01
CA ASP A 68 -3.52 5.41 12.67
C ASP A 68 -2.78 5.90 11.45
N ILE A 69 -1.50 5.55 11.29
CA ILE A 69 -0.74 5.84 10.07
C ILE A 69 -1.45 5.21 8.86
N LYS A 70 -1.83 3.93 8.93
CA LYS A 70 -2.58 3.28 7.86
C LYS A 70 -3.93 3.97 7.61
N ASN A 71 -4.70 4.26 8.65
CA ASN A 71 -6.03 4.87 8.53
C ASN A 71 -5.96 6.30 7.98
N GLY A 72 -4.97 7.08 8.38
CA GLY A 72 -4.71 8.42 7.85
C GLY A 72 -4.36 8.39 6.36
N ALA A 73 -3.54 7.43 5.94
CA ALA A 73 -3.26 7.20 4.52
C ALA A 73 -4.54 6.85 3.73
N LEU A 74 -5.40 5.98 4.27
CA LEU A 74 -6.69 5.64 3.68
C LEU A 74 -7.64 6.85 3.62
N ALA A 75 -7.68 7.66 4.68
CA ALA A 75 -8.48 8.87 4.74
C ALA A 75 -8.04 9.89 3.69
N TYR A 76 -6.72 10.06 3.48
CA TYR A 76 -6.19 10.92 2.43
C TYR A 76 -6.63 10.48 1.04
N ILE A 77 -6.46 9.20 0.67
CA ILE A 77 -6.88 8.74 -0.66
C ILE A 77 -8.40 8.82 -0.85
N ALA A 78 -9.19 8.71 0.23
CA ALA A 78 -10.64 8.85 0.19
C ALA A 78 -11.12 10.28 -0.15
N THR A 79 -10.25 11.29 0.01
CA THR A 79 -10.53 12.66 -0.47
C THR A 79 -10.44 12.79 -2.00
N ASN A 80 -9.96 11.74 -2.68
CA ASN A 80 -9.79 11.68 -4.13
C ASN A 80 -8.98 12.87 -4.71
N PRO A 81 -7.77 13.15 -4.18
CA PRO A 81 -6.95 14.26 -4.64
C PRO A 81 -6.43 14.01 -6.06
N ILE A 82 -6.24 15.10 -6.80
CA ILE A 82 -5.69 15.05 -8.16
C ILE A 82 -4.17 15.19 -8.11
N TYR A 83 -3.44 14.42 -8.90
CA TYR A 83 -1.98 14.56 -8.94
C TYR A 83 -1.56 15.98 -9.35
N GLY A 84 -0.74 16.61 -8.52
CA GLY A 84 -0.25 17.97 -8.74
C GLY A 84 1.03 18.26 -7.96
N SER A 85 2.16 18.25 -8.69
CA SER A 85 3.46 18.61 -8.11
C SER A 85 3.64 20.13 -8.08
N LYS A 86 3.20 20.76 -6.99
CA LYS A 86 3.32 22.21 -6.75
C LYS A 86 4.04 22.53 -5.43
N TYR A 87 4.62 23.72 -5.40
CA TYR A 87 5.10 24.34 -4.17
C TYR A 87 3.94 25.06 -3.47
N TYR A 88 3.80 24.86 -2.16
CA TYR A 88 2.77 25.49 -1.34
C TYR A 88 3.43 26.31 -0.24
N ASN A 89 3.07 27.59 -0.13
CA ASN A 89 3.52 28.40 0.98
C ASN A 89 2.84 27.91 2.27
N GLY A 90 3.63 27.50 3.27
CA GLY A 90 3.13 26.76 4.45
C GLY A 90 3.25 25.23 4.32
N GLY A 91 3.57 24.73 3.12
CA GLY A 91 3.92 23.35 2.84
C GLY A 91 2.77 22.38 2.59
N TYR A 92 1.56 22.71 3.04
CA TYR A 92 0.39 21.82 2.93
C TYR A 92 -0.50 22.20 1.74
N PRO A 93 -0.82 21.26 0.83
CA PRO A 93 -1.81 21.48 -0.23
C PRO A 93 -3.23 21.72 0.31
N ASP A 94 -3.92 22.73 -0.24
CA ASP A 94 -5.29 23.12 0.11
C ASP A 94 -6.23 23.24 -1.11
N ASP A 95 -5.72 22.88 -2.30
CA ASP A 95 -6.39 23.05 -3.60
C ASP A 95 -6.92 21.74 -4.19
N GLY A 96 -7.00 20.68 -3.39
CA GLY A 96 -7.41 19.34 -3.81
C GLY A 96 -6.37 18.60 -4.66
N GLN A 97 -5.13 19.10 -4.71
CA GLN A 97 -4.02 18.42 -5.37
C GLN A 97 -3.04 17.81 -4.37
N GLY A 98 -2.23 16.86 -4.82
CA GLY A 98 -1.17 16.29 -4.01
C GLY A 98 -0.23 15.37 -4.79
N VAL A 99 0.71 14.80 -4.07
CA VAL A 99 1.71 13.84 -4.55
C VAL A 99 1.88 12.70 -3.53
N CYS A 100 2.77 11.75 -3.83
CA CYS A 100 3.01 10.56 -3.00
C CYS A 100 3.41 10.88 -1.55
N THR A 101 4.22 11.93 -1.32
CA THR A 101 4.63 12.34 0.03
C THR A 101 3.49 12.96 0.84
N ASP A 102 2.41 13.39 0.19
CA ASP A 102 1.25 13.94 0.89
C ASP A 102 0.44 12.86 1.62
N VAL A 103 0.50 11.61 1.15
CA VAL A 103 0.01 10.43 1.88
C VAL A 103 0.73 10.26 3.21
N ILE A 104 2.03 10.59 3.25
CA ILE A 104 2.89 10.27 4.38
C ILE A 104 2.69 11.28 5.51
N TRP A 105 2.70 12.59 5.21
CA TRP A 105 2.47 13.56 6.27
C TRP A 105 1.03 13.51 6.80
N THR A 106 0.04 13.19 5.95
CA THR A 106 -1.35 13.00 6.42
C THR A 106 -1.50 11.77 7.30
N ALA A 107 -0.86 10.66 6.94
CA ALA A 107 -0.78 9.45 7.76
C ALA A 107 -0.14 9.73 9.12
N PHE A 108 0.99 10.43 9.14
CA PHE A 108 1.68 10.79 10.39
C PHE A 108 0.87 11.76 11.24
N ALA A 109 0.23 12.76 10.63
CA ALA A 109 -0.63 13.71 11.35
C ALA A 109 -1.85 13.01 11.98
N ALA A 110 -2.40 11.99 11.32
CA ALA A 110 -3.50 11.19 11.87
C ALA A 110 -3.07 10.35 13.10
N ALA A 111 -1.77 10.05 13.24
CA ALA A 111 -1.20 9.39 14.41
C ALA A 111 -0.57 10.39 15.41
N GLY A 112 -0.88 11.69 15.31
CA GLY A 112 -0.38 12.70 16.25
C GLY A 112 1.03 13.24 15.99
N TYR A 113 1.66 12.93 14.86
CA TYR A 113 3.03 13.36 14.54
C TYR A 113 3.09 14.52 13.54
N ASP A 114 3.83 15.58 13.88
CA ASP A 114 4.16 16.66 12.95
C ASP A 114 5.40 16.31 12.11
N LEU A 115 5.20 15.56 11.02
CA LEU A 115 6.30 15.13 10.14
C LEU A 115 7.14 16.30 9.62
N LYS A 116 6.51 17.45 9.36
CA LYS A 116 7.23 18.64 8.90
C LYS A 116 8.19 19.14 9.97
N ALA A 117 7.72 19.34 11.20
CA ALA A 117 8.57 19.78 12.31
C ALA A 117 9.68 18.78 12.63
N MET A 118 9.41 17.48 12.57
CA MET A 118 10.40 16.43 12.81
C MET A 118 11.51 16.44 11.75
N VAL A 119 11.15 16.57 10.47
CA VAL A 119 12.13 16.67 9.36
C VAL A 119 12.91 17.97 9.44
N ASP A 120 12.24 19.10 9.73
CA ASP A 120 12.90 20.41 9.92
C ASP A 120 13.97 20.35 11.02
N ARG A 121 13.66 19.66 12.13
CA ARG A 121 14.57 19.48 13.27
C ARG A 121 15.78 18.61 12.90
N ASP A 122 15.56 17.45 12.29
CA ASP A 122 16.67 16.56 11.92
C ASP A 122 17.60 17.20 10.88
N ILE A 123 17.06 17.96 9.91
CA ILE A 123 17.88 18.72 8.96
C ILE A 123 18.71 19.79 9.67
N ALA A 124 18.14 20.50 10.65
CA ALA A 124 18.84 21.54 11.39
C ALA A 124 19.95 20.99 12.30
N GLU A 125 19.70 19.84 12.93
CA GLU A 125 20.65 19.17 13.84
C GLU A 125 21.74 18.41 13.07
N HIS A 126 21.43 17.91 11.87
CA HIS A 126 22.31 17.04 11.08
C HIS A 126 22.37 17.43 9.59
N PRO A 127 22.75 18.67 9.24
CA PRO A 127 22.77 19.14 7.85
C PRO A 127 23.70 18.29 6.96
N GLU A 128 24.76 17.69 7.52
CA GLU A 128 25.69 16.80 6.82
C GLU A 128 25.04 15.50 6.31
N ALA A 129 23.95 15.05 6.94
CA ALA A 129 23.19 13.88 6.49
C ALA A 129 22.39 14.17 5.21
N TYR A 130 22.17 15.45 4.88
CA TYR A 130 21.36 15.92 3.76
C TYR A 130 22.20 16.68 2.71
N PRO A 131 23.16 16.02 2.04
CA PRO A 131 24.11 16.70 1.13
C PRO A 131 23.43 17.39 -0.07
N ASP A 132 22.21 16.98 -0.41
CA ASP A 132 21.40 17.53 -1.50
C ASP A 132 20.62 18.81 -1.11
N ILE A 133 20.59 19.17 0.18
CA ILE A 133 19.91 20.37 0.67
C ILE A 133 20.93 21.52 0.75
N GLN A 134 20.88 22.43 -0.23
CA GLN A 134 21.72 23.63 -0.22
C GLN A 134 21.24 24.66 0.81
N LYS A 135 19.92 24.77 0.97
CA LYS A 135 19.25 25.64 1.93
C LYS A 135 17.98 24.93 2.40
N PRO A 136 17.80 24.70 3.71
CA PRO A 136 16.57 24.14 4.24
C PRO A 136 15.36 25.02 3.86
N ASP A 137 14.29 24.36 3.43
CA ASP A 137 13.00 24.94 3.12
C ASP A 137 11.89 24.09 3.75
N PRO A 138 11.40 24.49 4.94
CA PRO A 138 10.33 23.80 5.66
C PRO A 138 9.07 23.53 4.85
N ASN A 139 8.77 24.33 3.83
CA ASN A 139 7.55 24.16 3.04
C ASN A 139 7.63 22.99 2.04
N ILE A 140 8.80 22.39 1.85
CA ILE A 140 8.98 21.39 0.79
C ILE A 140 9.89 20.23 1.20
N ASP A 141 10.74 20.37 2.23
CA ASP A 141 11.69 19.33 2.58
C ASP A 141 11.04 18.02 3.06
N PHE A 142 9.98 18.09 3.87
CA PHE A 142 9.18 16.92 4.26
C PHE A 142 8.36 16.33 3.10
N ARG A 143 8.24 17.05 1.98
CA ARG A 143 7.53 16.60 0.77
C ARG A 143 8.46 16.05 -0.30
N ARG A 144 9.74 15.80 0.01
CA ARG A 144 10.72 15.19 -0.90
C ARG A 144 11.04 13.76 -0.49
N VAL A 145 10.78 12.80 -1.38
CA VAL A 145 11.06 11.36 -1.15
C VAL A 145 12.51 11.13 -0.71
N ARG A 146 13.49 11.78 -1.36
CA ARG A 146 14.91 11.65 -0.99
C ARG A 146 15.21 12.11 0.44
N ASN A 147 14.54 13.16 0.92
CA ASN A 147 14.73 13.68 2.27
C ASN A 147 14.06 12.72 3.28
N LEU A 148 12.82 12.30 2.98
CA LEU A 148 12.10 11.32 3.82
C LEU A 148 12.85 9.99 3.93
N LYS A 149 13.54 9.55 2.87
CA LYS A 149 14.39 8.35 2.94
C LYS A 149 15.47 8.49 4.01
N ILE A 150 16.19 9.60 4.02
CA ILE A 150 17.25 9.87 5.01
C ILE A 150 16.64 9.96 6.42
N PHE A 151 15.53 10.69 6.56
CA PHE A 151 14.82 10.86 7.84
C PHE A 151 14.39 9.50 8.43
N PHE A 152 13.69 8.66 7.66
CA PHE A 152 13.23 7.36 8.15
C PHE A 152 14.38 6.37 8.38
N GLU A 153 15.45 6.43 7.60
CA GLU A 153 16.65 5.62 7.82
C GLU A 153 17.36 5.96 9.15
N ARG A 154 17.20 7.19 9.64
CA ARG A 154 17.77 7.65 10.92
C ARG A 154 16.84 7.40 12.11
N HIS A 155 15.53 7.41 11.91
CA HIS A 155 14.55 7.55 13.00
C HIS A 155 13.49 6.46 13.08
N ALA A 156 13.40 5.58 12.09
CA ALA A 156 12.52 4.43 12.11
C ALA A 156 13.34 3.13 12.16
N GLU A 157 12.67 2.02 12.50
CA GLU A 157 13.26 0.70 12.34
C GLU A 157 13.41 0.38 10.85
N VAL A 158 14.64 0.09 10.41
CA VAL A 158 14.94 -0.32 9.03
C VAL A 158 14.69 -1.82 8.87
N LEU A 159 13.81 -2.18 7.95
CA LEU A 159 13.37 -3.56 7.72
C LEU A 159 13.88 -4.11 6.37
N PRO A 160 13.85 -5.43 6.17
CA PRO A 160 14.20 -6.04 4.88
C PRO A 160 13.32 -5.52 3.73
N THR A 161 13.94 -5.26 2.58
CA THR A 161 13.26 -4.73 1.38
C THR A 161 12.84 -5.81 0.38
N ASP A 162 13.10 -7.08 0.69
CA ASP A 162 12.67 -8.22 -0.12
C ASP A 162 11.43 -8.91 0.47
N PHE A 163 10.70 -9.62 -0.38
CA PHE A 163 9.45 -10.28 0.00
C PHE A 163 9.62 -11.77 0.34
N ARG A 164 10.80 -12.22 0.79
CA ARG A 164 11.01 -13.63 1.19
C ARG A 164 10.18 -13.96 2.42
N ASP A 165 10.26 -13.09 3.42
CA ASP A 165 9.37 -13.11 4.56
C ASP A 165 8.28 -12.04 4.38
N ARG A 166 7.03 -12.48 4.39
CA ARG A 166 5.86 -11.63 4.13
C ARG A 166 5.19 -11.17 5.43
N SER A 167 5.49 -11.82 6.57
CA SER A 167 5.03 -11.34 7.87
C SER A 167 5.81 -10.12 8.36
N GLU A 168 6.99 -9.84 7.79
CA GLU A 168 7.75 -8.63 8.11
C GLU A 168 7.07 -7.34 7.64
N TRP A 169 6.16 -7.43 6.67
CA TRP A 169 5.47 -6.28 6.09
C TRP A 169 4.15 -6.07 6.82
N GLN A 170 4.02 -4.97 7.54
CA GLN A 170 2.91 -4.68 8.44
C GLN A 170 2.13 -3.44 8.01
N PRO A 171 0.84 -3.37 8.34
CA PRO A 171 0.05 -2.17 8.04
C PRO A 171 0.66 -0.95 8.73
N GLY A 172 0.75 0.18 8.03
CA GLY A 172 1.37 1.39 8.56
C GLY A 172 2.87 1.52 8.28
N ASP A 173 3.55 0.45 7.84
CA ASP A 173 4.95 0.55 7.43
C ASP A 173 5.13 1.50 6.24
N ILE A 174 6.23 2.23 6.21
CA ILE A 174 6.60 3.17 5.16
C ILE A 174 7.47 2.47 4.13
N VAL A 175 7.11 2.57 2.86
CA VAL A 175 7.83 1.92 1.75
C VAL A 175 8.29 2.95 0.74
N ILE A 176 9.58 2.94 0.42
CA ILE A 176 10.22 3.82 -0.56
C ILE A 176 10.68 3.02 -1.77
N PHE A 177 10.44 3.56 -2.96
CA PHE A 177 10.77 2.94 -4.24
C PHE A 177 11.69 3.81 -5.09
N ASP A 178 12.51 3.13 -5.89
CA ASP A 178 13.35 3.71 -6.95
C ASP A 178 12.57 3.72 -8.29
N PRO A 179 12.56 4.82 -9.07
CA PRO A 179 13.42 6.01 -8.95
C PRO A 179 13.02 7.08 -7.92
N SER A 180 11.74 7.26 -7.61
CA SER A 180 11.29 8.21 -6.57
C SER A 180 9.81 8.05 -6.30
N HIS A 181 9.45 7.15 -5.37
CA HIS A 181 8.08 7.01 -4.92
C HIS A 181 8.02 6.56 -3.46
N ILE A 182 6.91 6.86 -2.78
CA ILE A 182 6.70 6.48 -1.38
C ILE A 182 5.22 6.15 -1.15
N GLY A 183 4.95 5.27 -0.18
CA GLY A 183 3.59 4.99 0.27
C GLY A 183 3.58 4.23 1.60
N ILE A 184 2.38 3.88 2.04
CA ILE A 184 2.12 3.15 3.28
C ILE A 184 1.65 1.72 2.96
N CYS A 185 2.14 0.73 3.71
CA CYS A 185 1.64 -0.64 3.63
C CYS A 185 0.19 -0.74 4.12
N SER A 186 -0.65 -1.39 3.32
CA SER A 186 -2.03 -1.73 3.67
C SER A 186 -2.11 -3.03 4.48
N ASP A 187 -3.22 -3.23 5.18
CA ASP A 187 -3.62 -4.53 5.76
C ASP A 187 -4.20 -5.51 4.72
N LYS A 188 -4.59 -5.01 3.54
CA LYS A 188 -4.96 -5.85 2.38
C LYS A 188 -3.73 -6.51 1.80
N ARG A 189 -3.88 -7.77 1.41
CA ARG A 189 -2.83 -8.58 0.78
C ARG A 189 -3.35 -9.25 -0.48
N ASN A 190 -2.45 -9.49 -1.43
CA ASN A 190 -2.73 -10.32 -2.60
C ASN A 190 -2.66 -11.81 -2.25
N PHE A 191 -2.97 -12.69 -3.21
CA PHE A 191 -2.98 -14.13 -2.97
C PHE A 191 -1.60 -14.74 -2.68
N HIS A 192 -0.52 -13.97 -2.85
CA HIS A 192 0.83 -14.34 -2.42
C HIS A 192 1.19 -13.80 -1.02
N GLY A 193 0.30 -13.08 -0.33
CA GLY A 193 0.55 -12.52 1.00
C GLY A 193 1.37 -11.24 1.00
N VAL A 194 1.63 -10.65 -0.17
CA VAL A 194 2.26 -9.34 -0.30
C VAL A 194 1.20 -8.27 -0.02
N PRO A 195 1.49 -7.25 0.81
CA PRO A 195 0.52 -6.19 1.09
C PRO A 195 0.24 -5.32 -0.14
N TYR A 196 -0.89 -4.64 -0.12
CA TYR A 196 -1.21 -3.56 -1.04
C TYR A 196 -0.43 -2.30 -0.62
N LEU A 197 -0.28 -1.36 -1.55
CA LEU A 197 0.26 -0.03 -1.30
C LEU A 197 -0.87 0.98 -1.19
N ILE A 198 -0.83 1.83 -0.17
CA ILE A 198 -1.60 3.07 -0.11
C ILE A 198 -0.66 4.20 -0.56
N HIS A 199 -0.93 4.80 -1.72
CA HIS A 199 -0.07 5.84 -2.29
C HIS A 199 -0.84 6.80 -3.21
N HIS A 200 -0.21 7.93 -3.52
CA HIS A 200 -0.63 8.82 -4.59
C HIS A 200 0.36 8.69 -5.74
N GLY A 201 -0.05 7.95 -6.77
CA GLY A 201 0.71 7.76 -8.01
C GLY A 201 0.69 9.00 -8.90
N ASN A 202 0.77 8.79 -10.21
CA ASN A 202 0.76 9.86 -11.21
C ASN A 202 -0.69 10.25 -11.60
N ILE A 203 -0.86 11.01 -12.68
CA ILE A 203 -2.17 11.44 -13.20
C ILE A 203 -3.08 10.26 -13.57
N GLU A 204 -2.52 9.13 -14.00
CA GLU A 204 -3.30 7.95 -14.40
C GLU A 204 -3.69 7.08 -13.21
N ASP A 205 -2.74 6.85 -12.30
CA ASP A 205 -2.94 5.99 -11.12
C ASP A 205 -3.75 6.71 -10.03
N GLY A 206 -3.55 8.02 -9.84
CA GLY A 206 -4.20 8.80 -8.79
C GLY A 206 -3.83 8.35 -7.37
N ALA A 207 -4.66 8.73 -6.39
CA ALA A 207 -4.54 8.30 -5.00
C ALA A 207 -5.32 7.01 -4.76
N VAL A 208 -4.63 5.92 -4.43
CA VAL A 208 -5.18 4.56 -4.46
C VAL A 208 -4.60 3.66 -3.38
N GLU A 209 -5.35 2.59 -3.13
CA GLU A 209 -4.90 1.40 -2.43
C GLU A 209 -4.87 0.23 -3.43
N ALA A 210 -3.69 -0.20 -3.86
CA ALA A 210 -3.50 -1.11 -4.99
C ALA A 210 -2.41 -2.17 -4.78
N ASP A 211 -2.44 -3.27 -5.54
CA ASP A 211 -1.42 -4.35 -5.52
C ASP A 211 -0.13 -3.92 -6.26
N ASP A 212 0.49 -2.86 -5.73
CA ASP A 212 1.55 -2.10 -6.41
C ASP A 212 2.93 -2.31 -5.81
N MET A 213 3.05 -3.08 -4.71
CA MET A 213 4.30 -3.36 -3.99
C MET A 213 5.44 -3.85 -4.89
N ARG A 214 5.11 -4.53 -5.98
CA ARG A 214 6.08 -5.12 -6.91
C ARG A 214 6.16 -4.40 -8.26
N ARG A 215 5.45 -3.29 -8.45
CA ARG A 215 5.53 -2.48 -9.70
C ARG A 215 6.85 -1.75 -9.83
N MET A 216 7.50 -1.44 -8.70
CA MET A 216 8.78 -0.73 -8.63
C MET A 216 9.74 -1.44 -7.67
N LYS A 217 11.03 -1.09 -7.76
CA LYS A 217 12.04 -1.64 -6.86
C LYS A 217 11.92 -0.97 -5.49
N VAL A 218 11.62 -1.75 -4.45
CA VAL A 218 11.69 -1.27 -3.07
C VAL A 218 13.15 -1.00 -2.71
N VAL A 219 13.43 0.19 -2.19
CA VAL A 219 14.75 0.62 -1.72
C VAL A 219 14.75 1.11 -0.27
N GLY A 220 13.58 1.18 0.36
CA GLY A 220 13.44 1.42 1.79
C GLY A 220 12.15 0.80 2.30
N HIS A 221 12.22 0.20 3.49
CA HIS A 221 11.10 -0.37 4.21
C HIS A 221 11.34 -0.02 5.68
N TYR A 222 10.41 0.74 6.27
CA TYR A 222 10.59 1.34 7.58
C TYR A 222 9.36 1.14 8.44
N ARG A 223 9.56 0.81 9.71
CA ARG A 223 8.50 0.80 10.72
C ARG A 223 8.72 1.93 11.70
N TRP A 224 7.74 2.81 11.79
CA TRP A 224 7.81 3.92 12.73
C TRP A 224 7.90 3.37 14.15
N ARG A 225 8.77 3.94 14.97
CA ARG A 225 8.83 3.68 16.42
C ARG A 225 9.05 5.02 17.07
N VAL A 226 8.35 5.30 18.16
CA VAL A 226 8.57 6.54 18.93
C VAL A 226 10.06 6.64 19.27
N SER A 227 10.72 7.64 18.71
CA SER A 227 12.06 8.04 19.12
C SER A 227 11.92 9.19 20.10
N GLU A 228 12.39 9.01 21.33
CA GLU A 228 12.29 10.02 22.41
C GLU A 228 12.95 11.36 22.04
N ASN A 229 13.78 11.40 21.00
CA ASN A 229 14.58 12.56 20.63
C ASN A 229 13.93 13.48 19.58
N ILE A 230 12.78 13.11 18.99
CA ILE A 230 12.23 13.80 17.81
C ILE A 230 10.77 14.26 17.93
N GLN A 231 10.08 13.90 19.01
CA GLN A 231 8.82 14.55 19.38
C GLN A 231 9.06 16.00 19.83
#